data_AF-A0A814SE20-F1
#
_entry.id   AF-A0A814SE20-F1
#
_cell.length_a   1.000
_cell.length_b   1.000
_cell.length_c   1.000
_cell.angle_alpha   90.00
_cell.angle_beta   90.00
_cell.angle_gamma   90.00
#
_symmetry.space_group_name_H-M   'P 1'
#
loop_
_entity.id
_entity.type
_entity.pdbx_description
1 polymer ?
#
loop_
_entity_poly.entity_id
_entity_poly.type
_entity_poly.pdbx_seq_one_letter_code
_entity_poly.pdbx_strand_id
1 'polypeptide(L)'
;MFGLQNLEHNDDFASTLVWPLFKWQNVNPHDVNDTVVSTTQGFCDQLETVVVGKKIHYAGANGTGLANALVSYGQWISKWVASDLCRDWSPDGVTTLNVCFSTYNAQSNVYTNITIPNDDRAWWYLCCSLFGFFMTAPPAGGSQPRIVPALQNAAYWQRMCPLYFPPGKLNAIPPKPQALAINKKWGGWQIGTNSCIENLFWINGEFDPWRSASINSHYGAPGGGKRAHTPICPDTIMPGAVHGWDGYNDYNSPPSVRHIHTKVIAAIKRWLAVWAAKKHSIRRSSA
;
A
#
# COMPACT_ATOMS: atom_id res chain seq x y z
N MET A 1 -21.87 11.67 -13.10
CA MET A 1 -21.83 11.15 -11.71
C MET A 1 -20.44 11.27 -11.11
N PHE A 2 -19.40 10.72 -11.74
CA PHE A 2 -18.02 10.72 -11.21
C PHE A 2 -17.14 11.92 -11.60
N GLY A 3 -17.61 12.84 -12.44
CA GLY A 3 -16.79 13.97 -12.91
C GLY A 3 -15.68 13.59 -13.91
N LEU A 4 -15.75 12.38 -14.48
CA LEU A 4 -14.73 11.80 -15.38
C LEU A 4 -15.24 11.52 -16.80
N GLN A 5 -16.32 12.18 -17.22
CA GLN A 5 -17.04 11.85 -18.46
C GLN A 5 -16.20 12.00 -19.75
N ASN A 6 -15.16 12.83 -19.72
CA ASN A 6 -14.30 13.10 -20.89
C ASN A 6 -12.96 12.34 -20.84
N LEU A 7 -12.78 11.42 -19.88
CA LEU A 7 -11.63 10.53 -19.84
C LEU A 7 -11.83 9.44 -20.90
N GLU A 8 -10.88 9.31 -21.81
CA GLU A 8 -11.04 8.49 -23.02
C GLU A 8 -11.09 6.98 -22.73
N HIS A 9 -10.37 6.53 -21.71
CA HIS A 9 -10.19 5.12 -21.42
C HIS A 9 -10.85 4.68 -20.10
N ASN A 10 -11.63 3.61 -20.18
CA ASN A 10 -12.39 3.07 -19.05
C ASN A 10 -11.51 2.51 -17.93
N ASP A 11 -10.30 2.05 -18.27
CA ASP A 11 -9.34 1.52 -17.31
C ASP A 11 -8.63 2.65 -16.54
N ASP A 12 -8.33 3.78 -17.17
CA ASP A 12 -7.92 5.02 -16.50
C ASP A 12 -9.02 5.50 -15.54
N PHE A 13 -10.29 5.49 -15.98
CA PHE A 13 -11.43 5.76 -15.09
C PHE A 13 -11.43 4.81 -13.88
N ALA A 14 -11.28 3.50 -14.12
CA ALA A 14 -11.25 2.52 -13.04
C ALA A 14 -10.08 2.74 -12.07
N SER A 15 -8.95 3.29 -12.54
CA SER A 15 -7.78 3.56 -11.69
C SER A 15 -8.01 4.69 -10.71
N THR A 16 -8.76 5.72 -11.12
CA THR A 16 -9.09 6.85 -10.24
C THR A 16 -9.92 6.42 -9.03
N LEU A 17 -10.71 5.36 -9.16
CA LEU A 17 -11.56 4.84 -8.08
C LEU A 17 -10.72 4.27 -6.93
N VAL A 18 -9.49 3.80 -7.19
CA VAL A 18 -8.63 3.21 -6.15
C VAL A 18 -8.12 4.27 -5.16
N TRP A 19 -8.07 5.54 -5.54
CA TRP A 19 -7.35 6.58 -4.80
C TRP A 19 -7.81 6.78 -3.33
N PRO A 20 -9.12 6.94 -3.02
CA PRO A 20 -9.55 7.06 -1.62
C PRO A 20 -9.24 5.81 -0.78
N LEU A 21 -9.18 4.64 -1.41
CA LEU A 21 -8.84 3.38 -0.75
C LEU A 21 -7.34 3.29 -0.47
N PHE A 22 -6.51 3.76 -1.39
CA PHE A 22 -5.05 3.79 -1.24
C PHE A 22 -4.61 4.65 -0.05
N LYS A 23 -5.36 5.71 0.27
CA LYS A 23 -5.09 6.57 1.43
C LYS A 23 -5.28 5.88 2.78
N TRP A 24 -5.85 4.68 2.83
CA TRP A 24 -5.97 3.90 4.05
C TRP A 24 -4.61 3.68 4.71
N GLN A 25 -3.57 3.44 3.91
CA GLN A 25 -2.22 3.25 4.43
C GLN A 25 -1.67 4.48 5.17
N ASN A 26 -2.22 5.67 4.93
CA ASN A 26 -1.76 6.92 5.50
C ASN A 26 -2.43 7.25 6.84
N VAL A 27 -3.36 6.42 7.32
CA VAL A 27 -4.00 6.60 8.64
C VAL A 27 -2.92 6.55 9.71
N ASN A 28 -2.83 7.63 10.49
CA ASN A 28 -1.81 7.82 11.51
C ASN A 28 -2.24 7.22 12.86
N PRO A 29 -1.29 6.76 13.70
CA PRO A 29 -1.58 6.40 15.09
C PRO A 29 -2.39 7.43 15.91
N HIS A 30 -2.33 8.72 15.59
CA HIS A 30 -3.09 9.76 16.29
C HIS A 30 -4.52 9.93 15.76
N ASP A 31 -4.77 9.59 14.50
CA ASP A 31 -6.08 9.77 13.85
C ASP A 31 -7.17 8.87 14.47
N VAL A 32 -6.80 7.80 15.17
CA VAL A 32 -7.74 6.90 15.86
C VAL A 32 -8.36 7.52 17.12
N ASN A 33 -7.73 8.56 17.69
CA ASN A 33 -8.23 9.22 18.90
C ASN A 33 -8.58 10.70 18.68
N ASP A 34 -8.31 11.24 17.50
CA ASP A 34 -8.52 12.66 17.20
C ASP A 34 -9.80 12.87 16.36
N THR A 35 -10.26 14.12 16.31
CA THR A 35 -11.40 14.57 15.50
C THR A 35 -11.09 14.64 14.00
N VAL A 36 -9.87 14.28 13.60
CA VAL A 36 -9.38 14.34 12.22
C VAL A 36 -9.79 13.08 11.48
N VAL A 37 -10.81 13.22 10.64
CA VAL A 37 -11.27 12.15 9.74
C VAL A 37 -10.27 11.99 8.60
N SER A 38 -9.58 10.85 8.53
CA SER A 38 -8.70 10.53 7.40
C SER A 38 -9.48 10.51 6.08
N THR A 39 -8.79 10.68 4.95
CA THR A 39 -9.43 10.65 3.62
C THR A 39 -10.27 9.38 3.42
N THR A 40 -9.79 8.22 3.87
CA THR A 40 -10.52 6.97 3.74
C THR A 40 -11.70 6.88 4.69
N GLN A 41 -11.58 7.34 5.94
CA GLN A 41 -12.73 7.38 6.85
C GLN A 41 -13.82 8.32 6.32
N GLY A 42 -13.47 9.50 5.81
CA GLY A 42 -14.44 10.43 5.25
C GLY A 42 -15.11 9.87 4.00
N PHE A 43 -14.37 9.10 3.20
CA PHE A 43 -14.93 8.36 2.08
C PHE A 43 -15.95 7.30 2.56
N CYS A 44 -15.59 6.51 3.57
CA CYS A 44 -16.50 5.53 4.18
C CYS A 44 -17.74 6.21 4.78
N ASP A 45 -17.59 7.30 5.52
CA ASP A 45 -18.72 8.06 6.08
C ASP A 45 -19.68 8.53 4.98
N GLN A 46 -19.16 8.98 3.85
CA GLN A 46 -20.00 9.38 2.72
C GLN A 46 -20.73 8.19 2.06
N LEU A 47 -20.13 7.00 2.04
CA LEU A 47 -20.80 5.78 1.54
C LEU A 47 -21.84 5.23 2.52
N GLU A 48 -21.57 5.35 3.82
CA GLU A 48 -22.35 4.76 4.90
C GLU A 48 -23.37 5.75 5.51
N THR A 49 -23.55 6.94 4.93
CA THR A 49 -24.55 7.90 5.38
C THR A 49 -25.61 8.21 4.32
N VAL A 50 -26.86 8.37 4.79
CA VAL A 50 -27.98 8.88 3.98
C VAL A 50 -28.51 10.14 4.64
N VAL A 51 -28.66 11.21 3.85
CA VAL A 51 -29.28 12.45 4.32
C VAL A 51 -30.76 12.42 3.99
N VAL A 52 -31.61 12.43 5.02
CA VAL A 52 -33.08 12.51 4.88
C VAL A 52 -33.54 13.84 5.48
N GLY A 53 -33.90 14.78 4.61
CA GLY A 53 -34.18 16.16 5.02
C GLY A 53 -32.92 16.85 5.56
N LYS A 54 -32.92 17.20 6.85
CA LYS A 54 -31.77 17.80 7.56
C LYS A 54 -31.03 16.83 8.50
N LYS A 55 -31.40 15.54 8.48
CA LYS A 55 -30.82 14.53 9.38
C LYS A 55 -29.87 13.61 8.62
N ILE A 56 -28.74 13.28 9.26
CA ILE A 56 -27.78 12.29 8.81
C ILE A 56 -28.15 10.96 9.46
N HIS A 57 -28.30 9.92 8.65
CA HIS A 57 -28.56 8.56 9.08
C HIS A 57 -27.38 7.67 8.70
N TYR A 58 -26.74 7.04 9.68
CA TYR A 58 -25.71 6.03 9.45
C TYR A 58 -26.36 4.70 9.09
N ALA A 59 -25.82 4.03 8.09
CA ALA A 59 -26.25 2.72 7.68
C ALA A 59 -25.94 1.66 8.75
N GLY A 60 -26.82 0.67 8.86
CA GLY A 60 -26.53 -0.57 9.60
C GLY A 60 -25.69 -1.54 8.75
N ALA A 61 -25.58 -2.79 9.19
CA ALA A 61 -24.78 -3.82 8.52
C ALA A 61 -25.15 -4.09 7.04
N ASN A 62 -26.33 -3.66 6.58
CA ASN A 62 -26.77 -3.79 5.20
C ASN A 62 -26.30 -2.63 4.28
N GLY A 63 -25.59 -1.63 4.82
CA GLY A 63 -25.14 -0.45 4.10
C GLY A 63 -26.29 0.46 3.65
N THR A 64 -25.97 1.44 2.80
CA THR A 64 -26.93 2.39 2.22
C THR A 64 -27.65 1.87 0.96
N GLY A 65 -27.27 0.67 0.49
CA GLY A 65 -27.74 0.06 -0.75
C GLY A 65 -26.95 0.52 -1.99
N LEU A 66 -26.87 -0.34 -3.02
CA LEU A 66 -25.99 -0.13 -4.18
C LEU A 66 -26.23 1.22 -4.90
N ALA A 67 -27.50 1.61 -5.11
CA ALA A 67 -27.83 2.84 -5.82
C ALA A 67 -27.31 4.09 -5.08
N ASN A 68 -27.51 4.16 -3.77
CA ASN A 68 -27.03 5.25 -2.94
C ASN A 68 -25.49 5.25 -2.86
N ALA A 69 -24.90 4.08 -2.58
CA ALA A 69 -23.45 3.93 -2.51
C ALA A 69 -22.75 4.35 -3.81
N LEU A 70 -23.30 4.01 -4.99
CA LEU A 70 -22.73 4.43 -6.27
C LEU A 70 -22.81 5.95 -6.49
N VAL A 71 -23.92 6.58 -6.11
CA VAL A 71 -24.07 8.04 -6.19
C VAL A 71 -23.08 8.72 -5.23
N SER A 72 -23.02 8.27 -3.98
CA SER A 72 -22.09 8.78 -2.96
C SER A 72 -20.63 8.63 -3.39
N TYR A 73 -20.25 7.47 -3.92
CA TYR A 73 -18.91 7.24 -4.47
C TYR A 73 -18.64 8.20 -5.63
N GLY A 74 -19.56 8.31 -6.58
CA GLY A 74 -19.42 9.23 -7.71
C GLY A 74 -19.24 10.68 -7.28
N GLN A 75 -20.01 11.14 -6.30
CA GLN A 75 -19.88 12.48 -5.74
C GLN A 75 -18.51 12.70 -5.07
N TRP A 76 -18.01 11.70 -4.33
CA TRP A 76 -16.68 11.77 -3.72
C TRP A 76 -15.59 11.95 -4.78
N ILE A 77 -15.58 11.07 -5.80
CA ILE A 77 -14.59 11.13 -6.88
C ILE A 77 -14.74 12.44 -7.67
N SER A 78 -15.96 12.87 -7.95
CA SER A 78 -16.20 14.14 -8.66
C SER A 78 -15.67 15.34 -7.88
N LYS A 79 -15.84 15.36 -6.55
CA LYS A 79 -15.28 16.42 -5.69
C LYS A 79 -13.76 16.37 -5.70
N TRP A 80 -13.19 15.18 -5.57
CA TRP A 80 -11.75 14.95 -5.56
C TRP A 80 -11.08 15.35 -6.88
N VAL A 81 -11.70 15.02 -8.02
CA VAL A 81 -11.26 15.44 -9.36
C VAL A 81 -11.30 16.97 -9.51
N ALA A 82 -12.31 17.62 -8.93
CA ALA A 82 -12.45 19.08 -8.99
C ALA A 82 -11.48 19.84 -8.07
N SER A 83 -11.03 19.22 -6.97
CA SER A 83 -10.28 19.85 -5.87
C SER A 83 -8.75 19.73 -5.99
N ASP A 84 -8.18 20.17 -7.11
CA ASP A 84 -6.75 20.55 -7.27
C ASP A 84 -5.73 19.52 -7.75
N LEU A 85 -5.93 18.20 -7.69
CA LEU A 85 -4.87 17.27 -8.14
C LEU A 85 -4.58 17.30 -9.64
N CYS A 86 -5.59 17.56 -10.47
CA CYS A 86 -5.37 17.77 -11.90
C CYS A 86 -4.67 19.11 -12.20
N ARG A 87 -4.77 20.09 -11.28
CA ARG A 87 -4.06 21.37 -11.38
C ARG A 87 -2.59 21.24 -10.99
N ASP A 88 -2.27 20.46 -9.96
CA ASP A 88 -0.89 20.25 -9.51
C ASP A 88 -0.06 19.37 -10.47
N TRP A 89 -0.71 18.49 -11.24
CA TRP A 89 -0.07 17.57 -12.18
C TRP A 89 0.00 18.08 -13.63
N SER A 90 -0.45 19.30 -13.91
CA SER A 90 -0.35 19.92 -15.23
C SER A 90 0.59 21.13 -15.20
N PRO A 91 1.90 20.93 -15.49
CA PRO A 91 2.87 22.03 -15.56
C PRO A 91 2.52 23.10 -16.61
N ASP A 92 1.71 22.73 -17.60
CA ASP A 92 1.38 23.55 -18.77
C ASP A 92 0.10 24.39 -18.59
N GLY A 93 -0.53 24.33 -17.41
CA GLY A 93 -1.75 25.09 -17.10
C GLY A 93 -3.02 24.59 -17.81
N VAL A 94 -2.92 23.52 -18.62
CA VAL A 94 -4.04 22.90 -19.32
C VAL A 94 -4.48 21.64 -18.57
N THR A 95 -5.60 21.74 -17.85
CA THR A 95 -6.07 20.68 -16.93
C THR A 95 -7.21 19.88 -17.56
N THR A 96 -6.98 19.25 -18.72
CA THR A 96 -7.96 18.26 -19.18
C THR A 96 -7.81 16.98 -18.37
N LEU A 97 -8.90 16.24 -18.19
CA LEU A 97 -8.86 14.96 -17.48
C LEU A 97 -7.84 13.98 -18.09
N ASN A 98 -7.65 14.01 -19.40
CA ASN A 98 -6.67 13.16 -20.08
C ASN A 98 -5.24 13.57 -19.76
N VAL A 99 -4.93 14.86 -19.57
CA VAL A 99 -3.59 15.30 -19.12
C VAL A 99 -3.28 14.75 -17.73
N CYS A 100 -4.28 14.66 -16.86
CA CYS A 100 -4.09 14.33 -15.45
C CYS A 100 -4.17 12.84 -15.14
N PHE A 101 -5.11 12.14 -15.78
CA PHE A 101 -5.46 10.77 -15.44
C PHE A 101 -5.17 9.78 -16.57
N SER A 102 -4.91 10.24 -17.79
CA SER A 102 -4.61 9.30 -18.86
C SER A 102 -3.23 8.69 -18.68
N THR A 103 -3.17 7.37 -18.73
CA THR A 103 -1.90 6.63 -18.72
C THR A 103 -1.50 6.15 -20.13
N TYR A 104 -2.19 6.65 -21.17
CA TYR A 104 -1.90 6.35 -22.58
C TYR A 104 -1.02 7.41 -23.27
N ASN A 105 -0.92 8.61 -22.70
CA ASN A 105 -0.09 9.67 -23.25
C ASN A 105 1.40 9.42 -22.96
N ALA A 106 2.12 8.83 -23.92
CA ALA A 106 3.56 8.56 -23.81
C ALA A 106 4.43 9.82 -23.61
N GLN A 107 3.91 11.00 -23.96
CA GLN A 107 4.58 12.29 -23.79
C GLN A 107 4.33 12.91 -22.41
N SER A 108 3.48 12.30 -21.57
CA SER A 108 3.22 12.76 -20.21
C SER A 108 4.51 12.87 -19.39
N ASN A 109 4.61 13.93 -18.58
CA ASN A 109 5.74 14.19 -17.70
C ASN A 109 6.02 13.01 -16.74
N VAL A 110 4.99 12.23 -16.39
CA VAL A 110 5.11 11.01 -15.60
C VAL A 110 6.09 10.01 -16.23
N TYR A 111 6.11 9.89 -17.56
CA TYR A 111 6.99 8.97 -18.28
C TYR A 111 8.29 9.63 -18.75
N THR A 112 8.23 10.90 -19.13
CA THR A 112 9.34 11.61 -19.77
C THR A 112 10.27 12.31 -18.80
N ASN A 113 9.85 12.59 -17.55
CA ASN A 113 10.70 13.20 -16.54
C ASN A 113 11.81 12.24 -16.09
N ILE A 114 13.05 12.57 -16.46
CA ILE A 114 14.26 11.83 -16.09
C ILE A 114 15.19 12.61 -15.17
N THR A 115 14.69 13.71 -14.57
CA THR A 115 15.46 14.54 -13.63
C THR A 115 15.94 13.69 -12.45
N ILE A 116 17.09 14.02 -11.86
CA ILE A 116 17.66 13.30 -10.71
C ILE A 116 17.77 14.28 -9.53
N PRO A 117 17.34 13.91 -8.31
CA PRO A 117 16.71 12.64 -7.95
C PRO A 117 15.26 12.51 -8.49
N ASN A 118 14.83 11.26 -8.72
CA ASN A 118 13.44 10.94 -9.07
C ASN A 118 13.08 9.56 -8.52
N ASP A 119 12.57 9.58 -7.28
CA ASP A 119 12.29 8.40 -6.50
C ASP A 119 11.09 7.62 -7.05
N ASP A 120 10.08 8.31 -7.59
CA ASP A 120 8.92 7.67 -8.25
C ASP A 120 9.36 6.82 -9.44
N ARG A 121 10.23 7.38 -10.30
CA ARG A 121 10.80 6.64 -11.43
C ARG A 121 11.67 5.49 -10.96
N ALA A 122 12.47 5.66 -9.90
CA ALA A 122 13.25 4.56 -9.34
C ALA A 122 12.35 3.43 -8.80
N TRP A 123 11.27 3.77 -8.11
CA TRP A 123 10.28 2.80 -7.63
C TRP A 123 9.58 2.07 -8.78
N TRP A 124 9.15 2.81 -9.81
CA TRP A 124 8.54 2.21 -11.00
C TRP A 124 9.49 1.27 -11.72
N TYR A 125 10.80 1.55 -11.72
CA TYR A 125 11.79 0.63 -12.28
C TYR A 125 11.76 -0.72 -11.54
N LEU A 126 11.72 -0.70 -10.21
CA LEU A 126 11.61 -1.91 -9.39
C LEU A 126 10.29 -2.64 -9.63
N CYS A 127 9.17 -1.92 -9.72
CA CYS A 127 7.86 -2.53 -10.01
C CYS A 127 7.84 -3.19 -11.40
N CYS A 128 8.38 -2.52 -12.42
CA CYS A 128 8.39 -3.00 -13.80
C CYS A 128 9.39 -4.14 -14.06
N SER A 129 10.51 -4.17 -13.35
CA SER A 129 11.56 -5.17 -13.58
C SER A 129 11.52 -6.34 -12.59
N LEU A 130 11.23 -6.06 -11.32
CA LEU A 130 11.41 -7.01 -10.22
C LEU A 130 10.07 -7.39 -9.58
N PHE A 131 9.39 -6.44 -8.95
CA PHE A 131 8.36 -6.78 -7.96
C PHE A 131 6.98 -7.06 -8.56
N GLY A 132 6.64 -6.44 -9.69
CA GLY A 132 5.28 -6.49 -10.23
C GLY A 132 4.24 -6.01 -9.22
N PHE A 133 4.60 -5.00 -8.43
CA PHE A 133 3.81 -4.49 -7.31
C PHE A 133 2.65 -3.63 -7.82
N PHE A 134 1.65 -4.30 -8.38
CA PHE A 134 0.52 -3.69 -9.07
C PHE A 134 -0.76 -3.83 -8.23
N MET A 135 -1.47 -2.72 -8.04
CA MET A 135 -2.70 -2.67 -7.25
C MET A 135 -3.89 -3.06 -8.12
N THR A 136 -4.25 -4.33 -8.08
CA THR A 136 -5.31 -4.87 -8.94
C THR A 136 -6.60 -5.09 -8.15
N ALA A 137 -7.73 -5.03 -8.85
CA ALA A 137 -8.98 -5.59 -8.38
C ALA A 137 -8.78 -7.07 -8.00
N PRO A 138 -9.52 -7.57 -6.99
CA PRO A 138 -9.52 -8.99 -6.69
C PRO A 138 -9.86 -9.84 -7.93
N PRO A 139 -9.21 -11.01 -8.11
CA PRO A 139 -9.46 -11.88 -9.25
C PRO A 139 -10.94 -12.21 -9.43
N ALA A 140 -11.39 -12.32 -10.68
CA ALA A 140 -12.75 -12.75 -10.98
C ALA A 140 -13.00 -14.17 -10.47
N GLY A 141 -14.18 -14.41 -9.88
CA GLY A 141 -14.55 -15.71 -9.32
C GLY A 141 -13.94 -16.02 -7.94
N GLY A 142 -13.17 -15.10 -7.35
CA GLY A 142 -12.74 -15.21 -5.95
C GLY A 142 -13.88 -14.96 -4.96
N SER A 143 -13.68 -15.39 -3.71
CA SER A 143 -14.60 -15.12 -2.59
C SER A 143 -14.49 -13.70 -2.02
N GLN A 144 -13.53 -12.90 -2.49
CA GLN A 144 -13.28 -11.55 -1.99
C GLN A 144 -14.24 -10.55 -2.65
N PRO A 145 -14.92 -9.70 -1.86
CA PRO A 145 -15.71 -8.60 -2.41
C PRO A 145 -14.87 -7.68 -3.29
N ARG A 146 -15.46 -7.18 -4.38
CA ARG A 146 -14.80 -6.22 -5.28
C ARG A 146 -15.40 -4.84 -5.09
N ILE A 147 -14.54 -3.89 -4.73
CA ILE A 147 -14.90 -2.47 -4.57
C ILE A 147 -14.34 -1.59 -5.68
N VAL A 148 -13.56 -2.18 -6.61
CA VAL A 148 -13.02 -1.52 -7.80
C VAL A 148 -13.25 -2.39 -9.05
N PRO A 149 -13.37 -1.80 -10.25
CA PRO A 149 -13.64 -2.55 -11.48
C PRO A 149 -12.52 -3.51 -11.86
N ALA A 150 -12.86 -4.63 -12.50
CA ALA A 150 -11.88 -5.63 -12.98
C ALA A 150 -10.91 -5.11 -14.05
N LEU A 151 -11.16 -3.92 -14.61
CA LEU A 151 -10.24 -3.21 -15.49
C LEU A 151 -8.93 -2.84 -14.78
N GLN A 152 -8.96 -2.67 -13.45
CA GLN A 152 -7.75 -2.54 -12.64
C GLN A 152 -7.09 -3.91 -12.48
N ASN A 153 -6.23 -4.27 -13.41
CA ASN A 153 -5.55 -5.56 -13.43
C ASN A 153 -4.06 -5.42 -13.75
N ALA A 154 -3.31 -6.52 -13.69
CA ALA A 154 -1.87 -6.48 -13.89
C ALA A 154 -1.49 -6.00 -15.30
N ALA A 155 -2.30 -6.28 -16.32
CA ALA A 155 -2.05 -5.84 -17.69
C ALA A 155 -2.18 -4.31 -17.83
N TYR A 156 -3.19 -3.72 -17.17
CA TYR A 156 -3.32 -2.26 -17.07
C TYR A 156 -2.02 -1.63 -16.55
N TRP A 157 -1.53 -2.10 -15.39
CA TRP A 157 -0.32 -1.53 -14.80
C TRP A 157 0.94 -1.77 -15.62
N GLN A 158 1.11 -3.00 -16.11
CA GLN A 158 2.29 -3.41 -16.86
C GLN A 158 2.45 -2.67 -18.19
N ARG A 159 1.36 -2.23 -18.83
CA ARG A 159 1.43 -1.50 -20.12
C ARG A 159 2.17 -0.17 -20.02
N MET A 160 2.23 0.42 -18.83
CA MET A 160 2.96 1.67 -18.58
C MET A 160 4.47 1.47 -18.50
N CYS A 161 4.94 0.26 -18.20
CA CYS A 161 6.37 -0.03 -18.04
C CYS A 161 7.23 0.33 -19.26
N PRO A 162 6.87 -0.02 -20.51
CA PRO A 162 7.63 0.42 -21.69
C PRO A 162 7.52 1.93 -21.97
N LEU A 163 6.50 2.62 -21.43
CA LEU A 163 6.39 4.08 -21.51
C LEU A 163 7.40 4.74 -20.56
N TYR A 164 7.49 4.26 -19.32
CA TYR A 164 8.51 4.69 -18.37
C TYR A 164 9.92 4.35 -18.87
N PHE A 165 10.16 3.11 -19.28
CA PHE A 165 11.50 2.59 -19.59
C PHE A 165 11.56 2.00 -21.00
N PRO A 166 11.56 2.86 -22.04
CA PRO A 166 11.76 2.39 -23.40
C PRO A 166 13.13 1.68 -23.51
N PRO A 167 13.26 0.63 -24.34
CA PRO A 167 14.52 -0.09 -24.51
C PRO A 167 15.66 0.85 -24.90
N GLY A 168 16.69 0.90 -24.07
CA GLY A 168 17.90 1.70 -24.32
C GLY A 168 19.07 0.83 -24.76
N LYS A 169 20.19 1.47 -25.10
CA LYS A 169 21.43 0.78 -25.47
C LYS A 169 22.07 0.02 -24.30
N LEU A 170 21.94 0.55 -23.09
CA LEU A 170 22.59 0.03 -21.88
C LEU A 170 21.65 -0.78 -20.99
N ASN A 171 20.33 -0.61 -21.15
CA ASN A 171 19.35 -1.20 -20.27
C ASN A 171 18.02 -1.41 -20.99
N ALA A 172 17.37 -2.53 -20.69
CA ALA A 172 16.00 -2.84 -21.08
C ALA A 172 15.35 -3.62 -19.95
N ILE A 173 14.13 -3.21 -19.57
CA ILE A 173 13.34 -3.95 -18.59
C ILE A 173 12.82 -5.25 -19.21
N PRO A 174 12.61 -6.33 -18.43
CA PRO A 174 12.01 -7.55 -18.93
C PRO A 174 10.56 -7.30 -19.39
N PRO A 175 10.02 -8.11 -20.32
CA PRO A 175 8.64 -7.97 -20.80
C PRO A 175 7.59 -8.08 -19.69
N LYS A 176 7.90 -8.79 -18.60
CA LYS A 176 7.09 -8.95 -17.39
C LYS A 176 8.00 -8.84 -16.15
N PRO A 177 7.51 -8.27 -15.04
CA PRO A 177 8.26 -8.24 -13.78
C PRO A 177 8.61 -9.65 -13.29
N GLN A 178 9.79 -9.81 -12.71
CA GLN A 178 10.33 -11.10 -12.27
C GLN A 178 9.87 -11.53 -10.86
N ALA A 179 8.65 -11.17 -10.47
CA ALA A 179 8.15 -11.31 -9.09
C ALA A 179 8.24 -12.77 -8.58
N LEU A 180 7.82 -13.73 -9.42
CA LEU A 180 7.87 -15.15 -9.07
C LEU A 180 9.30 -15.67 -8.90
N ALA A 181 10.25 -15.19 -9.71
CA ALA A 181 11.65 -15.60 -9.61
C ALA A 181 12.29 -15.06 -8.32
N ILE A 182 11.98 -13.82 -7.94
CA ILE A 182 12.42 -13.20 -6.68
C ILE A 182 11.81 -13.95 -5.48
N ASN A 183 10.50 -14.19 -5.50
CA ASN A 183 9.82 -14.93 -4.44
C ASN A 183 10.38 -16.35 -4.30
N LYS A 184 10.67 -17.03 -5.42
CA LYS A 184 11.32 -18.35 -5.40
C LYS A 184 12.74 -18.28 -4.82
N LYS A 185 13.52 -17.27 -5.20
CA LYS A 185 14.92 -17.11 -4.76
C LYS A 185 15.02 -16.79 -3.27
N TRP A 186 14.14 -15.94 -2.75
CA TRP A 186 14.23 -15.41 -1.39
C TRP A 186 13.18 -16.00 -0.43
N GLY A 187 12.33 -16.90 -0.91
CA GLY A 187 11.31 -17.60 -0.12
C GLY A 187 9.93 -16.93 -0.15
N GLY A 188 9.81 -15.65 -0.53
CA GLY A 188 8.51 -14.96 -0.57
C GLY A 188 7.78 -15.10 0.78
N TRP A 189 6.51 -15.49 0.76
CA TRP A 189 5.76 -15.75 2.00
C TRP A 189 6.25 -16.95 2.82
N GLN A 190 7.08 -17.82 2.24
CA GLN A 190 7.70 -18.96 2.93
C GLN A 190 8.97 -18.58 3.68
N ILE A 191 9.42 -17.33 3.59
CA ILE A 191 10.68 -16.92 4.22
C ILE A 191 10.59 -17.09 5.74
N GLY A 192 11.42 -17.97 6.26
CA GLY A 192 11.56 -18.29 7.67
C GLY A 192 10.40 -19.09 8.30
N THR A 193 9.57 -19.77 7.52
CA THR A 193 8.52 -20.66 8.06
C THR A 193 9.09 -21.97 8.60
N ASN A 194 10.12 -22.51 7.96
CA ASN A 194 10.80 -23.73 8.39
C ASN A 194 12.08 -23.48 9.19
N SER A 195 12.61 -22.26 9.15
CA SER A 195 13.83 -21.87 9.87
C SER A 195 13.76 -20.43 10.34
N CYS A 196 14.13 -20.18 11.58
CA CYS A 196 14.25 -18.84 12.13
C CYS A 196 15.23 -17.99 11.29
N ILE A 197 14.87 -16.74 10.96
CA ILE A 197 15.88 -15.74 10.59
C ILE A 197 16.27 -15.01 11.87
N GLU A 198 17.46 -15.34 12.37
CA GLU A 198 17.98 -14.74 13.60
C GLU A 198 18.16 -13.23 13.46
N ASN A 199 17.90 -12.50 14.54
CA ASN A 199 18.08 -11.05 14.64
C ASN A 199 17.23 -10.23 13.65
N LEU A 200 16.08 -10.77 13.25
CA LEU A 200 15.07 -10.09 12.44
C LEU A 200 13.74 -10.07 13.18
N PHE A 201 13.17 -8.87 13.36
CA PHE A 201 11.85 -8.69 13.96
C PHE A 201 10.86 -8.28 12.87
N TRP A 202 9.92 -9.17 12.59
CA TRP A 202 8.79 -8.88 11.70
C TRP A 202 7.65 -8.20 12.46
N ILE A 203 7.21 -7.05 11.96
CA ILE A 203 6.12 -6.28 12.54
C ILE A 203 5.16 -5.89 11.41
N ASN A 204 3.87 -6.12 11.61
CA ASN A 204 2.82 -5.65 10.71
C ASN A 204 1.67 -5.03 11.50
N GLY A 205 1.00 -4.03 10.92
CA GLY A 205 -0.29 -3.57 11.42
C GLY A 205 -1.38 -4.61 11.15
N GLU A 206 -2.34 -4.72 12.06
CA GLU A 206 -3.51 -5.60 11.88
C GLU A 206 -4.29 -5.26 10.61
N PHE A 207 -4.48 -3.96 10.38
CA PHE A 207 -5.22 -3.40 9.24
C PHE A 207 -4.30 -2.78 8.19
N ASP A 208 -2.99 -3.07 8.22
CA ASP A 208 -2.07 -2.62 7.17
C ASP A 208 -2.48 -3.25 5.82
N PRO A 209 -2.81 -2.45 4.78
CA PRO A 209 -3.19 -2.99 3.48
C PRO A 209 -2.06 -3.82 2.84
N TRP A 210 -0.81 -3.57 3.24
CA TRP A 210 0.36 -4.29 2.75
C TRP A 210 0.66 -5.58 3.50
N ARG A 211 -0.02 -5.86 4.63
CA ARG A 211 0.14 -7.13 5.37
C ARG A 211 -0.12 -8.34 4.47
N SER A 212 -1.08 -8.24 3.56
CA SER A 212 -1.41 -9.31 2.61
C SER A 212 -0.28 -9.64 1.63
N ALA A 213 0.65 -8.71 1.40
CA ALA A 213 1.86 -8.91 0.61
C ALA A 213 3.07 -9.34 1.46
N SER A 214 2.95 -9.38 2.80
CA SER A 214 4.03 -9.71 3.72
C SER A 214 3.99 -11.16 4.18
N ILE A 215 4.99 -11.53 4.98
CA ILE A 215 5.09 -12.82 5.66
C ILE A 215 3.96 -13.10 6.68
N ASN A 216 3.16 -12.09 7.02
CA ASN A 216 1.98 -12.19 7.89
C ASN A 216 0.67 -12.13 7.09
N SER A 217 0.72 -12.44 5.79
CA SER A 217 -0.43 -12.50 4.90
C SER A 217 -1.44 -13.57 5.32
N HIS A 218 -2.71 -13.16 5.46
CA HIS A 218 -3.82 -14.10 5.69
C HIS A 218 -4.12 -14.99 4.48
N TYR A 219 -3.76 -14.54 3.28
CA TYR A 219 -4.09 -15.20 2.02
C TYR A 219 -3.02 -16.18 1.57
N GLY A 220 -1.76 -15.82 1.83
CA GLY A 220 -0.62 -16.40 1.15
C GLY A 220 0.44 -17.01 2.05
N ALA A 221 0.54 -16.56 3.29
CA ALA A 221 1.53 -17.05 4.22
C ALA A 221 1.06 -18.34 4.91
N PRO A 222 1.98 -19.30 5.19
CA PRO A 222 1.65 -20.52 5.91
C PRO A 222 0.90 -20.24 7.21
N GLY A 223 -0.09 -21.09 7.51
CA GLY A 223 -0.92 -20.94 8.71
C GLY A 223 -1.77 -19.66 8.73
N GLY A 224 -1.95 -18.96 7.60
CA GLY A 224 -2.67 -17.70 7.52
C GLY A 224 -1.95 -16.55 8.21
N GLY A 225 -0.61 -16.52 8.13
CA GLY A 225 0.21 -15.51 8.80
C GLY A 225 0.38 -15.73 10.31
N LYS A 226 -0.02 -16.89 10.85
CA LYS A 226 0.22 -17.27 12.24
C LYS A 226 1.62 -17.85 12.41
N ARG A 227 2.63 -17.00 12.44
CA ARG A 227 4.02 -17.41 12.64
C ARG A 227 4.36 -17.61 14.11
N ALA A 228 5.36 -18.45 14.38
CA ALA A 228 5.88 -18.64 15.71
C ALA A 228 6.64 -17.38 16.16
N HIS A 229 6.19 -16.75 17.25
CA HIS A 229 6.95 -15.73 17.94
C HIS A 229 7.93 -16.37 18.91
N THR A 230 9.22 -16.10 18.75
CA THR A 230 10.25 -16.54 19.71
C THR A 230 11.17 -15.37 20.07
N PRO A 231 11.93 -15.45 21.18
CA PRO A 231 12.90 -14.41 21.52
C PRO A 231 14.01 -14.18 20.47
N ILE A 232 14.27 -15.13 19.57
CA ILE A 232 15.33 -15.06 18.55
C ILE A 232 14.80 -14.75 17.14
N CYS A 233 13.55 -15.09 16.85
CA CYS A 233 12.79 -14.66 15.68
C CYS A 233 11.47 -14.08 16.17
N PRO A 234 11.49 -12.83 16.65
CA PRO A 234 10.28 -12.17 17.06
C PRO A 234 9.44 -11.83 15.82
N ASP A 235 8.15 -12.10 15.93
CA ASP A 235 7.11 -11.70 14.98
C ASP A 235 5.92 -11.15 15.77
N THR A 236 5.25 -10.12 15.27
CA THR A 236 4.03 -9.61 15.88
C THR A 236 3.16 -8.85 14.90
N ILE A 237 1.85 -8.99 15.10
CA ILE A 237 0.85 -8.11 14.51
C ILE A 237 0.43 -7.10 15.57
N MET A 238 0.40 -5.82 15.20
CA MET A 238 -0.04 -4.70 16.06
C MET A 238 -1.55 -4.51 15.92
N PRO A 239 -2.34 -4.75 16.99
CA PRO A 239 -3.79 -4.57 16.94
C PRO A 239 -4.18 -3.13 16.62
N GLY A 240 -5.17 -2.94 15.75
CA GLY A 240 -5.68 -1.63 15.32
C GLY A 240 -4.74 -0.82 14.42
N ALA A 241 -3.48 -1.24 14.25
CA ALA A 241 -2.50 -0.48 13.50
C ALA A 241 -2.63 -0.65 12.00
N VAL A 242 -2.29 0.42 11.28
CA VAL A 242 -2.22 0.46 9.81
C VAL A 242 -0.75 0.42 9.39
N HIS A 243 -0.34 1.12 8.33
CA HIS A 243 0.98 0.95 7.74
C HIS A 243 2.06 1.70 8.53
N GLY A 244 3.10 0.97 8.93
CA GLY A 244 4.33 1.56 9.51
C GLY A 244 4.15 2.24 10.86
N TRP A 245 3.09 1.93 11.61
CA TRP A 245 2.82 2.55 12.92
C TRP A 245 3.95 2.35 13.94
N ASP A 246 4.68 1.25 13.86
CA ASP A 246 5.87 0.97 14.68
C ASP A 246 7.04 1.91 14.41
N GLY A 247 7.10 2.53 13.22
CA GLY A 247 8.12 3.52 12.85
C GLY A 247 7.85 4.93 13.37
N TYR A 248 6.64 5.21 13.88
CA TYR A 248 6.33 6.52 14.46
C TYR A 248 7.10 6.72 15.74
N ASN A 249 7.85 7.82 15.83
CA ASN A 249 8.71 8.14 16.95
C ASN A 249 8.51 9.61 17.34
N ASP A 250 7.35 9.91 17.91
CA ASP A 250 7.04 11.22 18.47
C ASP A 250 6.85 11.15 19.99
N TYR A 251 6.93 12.30 20.65
CA TYR A 251 6.82 12.37 22.11
C TYR A 251 5.48 11.86 22.66
N ASN A 252 4.41 11.94 21.85
CA ASN A 252 3.04 11.62 22.25
C ASN A 252 2.54 10.27 21.71
N SER A 253 3.43 9.40 21.22
CA SER A 253 3.06 8.19 20.48
C SER A 253 2.06 7.34 21.27
N PRO A 254 0.95 6.85 20.67
CA PRO A 254 -0.09 6.14 21.41
C PRO A 254 0.44 4.93 22.20
N PRO A 255 -0.29 4.46 23.24
CA PRO A 255 0.13 3.30 24.03
C PRO A 255 0.46 2.05 23.20
N SER A 256 -0.25 1.81 22.10
CA SER A 256 0.00 0.70 21.18
C SER A 256 1.37 0.80 20.49
N VAL A 257 1.78 2.00 20.07
CA VAL A 257 3.08 2.28 19.46
C VAL A 257 4.20 2.14 20.50
N ARG A 258 4.04 2.72 21.69
CA ARG A 258 5.05 2.59 22.77
C ARG A 258 5.26 1.14 23.22
N HIS A 259 4.17 0.35 23.22
CA HIS A 259 4.24 -1.07 23.54
C HIS A 259 5.09 -1.84 22.52
N ILE A 260 4.92 -1.57 21.21
CA ILE A 260 5.73 -2.22 20.19
C ILE A 260 7.20 -1.78 20.27
N HIS A 261 7.48 -0.50 20.51
CA HIS A 261 8.85 -0.01 20.72
C HIS A 261 9.54 -0.70 21.89
N THR A 262 8.83 -0.92 22.99
CA THR A 262 9.36 -1.64 24.15
C THR A 262 9.79 -3.06 23.77
N LYS A 263 8.99 -3.76 22.95
CA LYS A 263 9.35 -5.09 22.42
C LYS A 263 10.56 -5.02 21.49
N VAL A 264 10.62 -4.03 20.60
CA VAL A 264 11.76 -3.83 19.67
C VAL A 264 13.05 -3.57 20.44
N ILE A 265 13.03 -2.67 21.41
CA ILE A 265 14.18 -2.37 22.28
C ILE A 265 14.63 -3.63 23.03
N ALA A 266 13.70 -4.42 23.56
CA ALA A 266 14.02 -5.67 24.24
C ALA A 266 14.67 -6.71 23.30
N ALA A 267 14.19 -6.83 22.05
CA ALA A 267 14.79 -7.70 21.04
C ALA A 267 16.22 -7.25 20.70
N ILE A 268 16.42 -5.97 20.40
CA ILE A 268 17.75 -5.41 20.07
C ILE A 268 18.73 -5.56 21.23
N LYS A 269 18.32 -5.26 22.48
CA LYS A 269 19.16 -5.45 23.67
C LYS A 269 19.62 -6.90 23.82
N ARG A 270 18.73 -7.87 23.55
CA ARG A 270 19.07 -9.29 23.58
C ARG A 270 20.10 -9.63 22.50
N TRP A 271 19.90 -9.18 21.26
CA TRP A 271 20.83 -9.43 20.16
C TRP A 271 22.23 -8.86 20.45
N LEU A 272 22.29 -7.64 20.99
CA LEU A 272 23.55 -7.01 21.41
C LEU A 272 24.25 -7.78 22.54
N ALA A 273 23.49 -8.29 23.51
CA ALA A 273 24.07 -9.11 24.59
C ALA A 273 24.66 -10.43 24.07
N VAL A 274 23.95 -11.12 23.18
CA VAL A 274 24.45 -12.34 22.52
C VAL A 274 25.71 -12.05 21.70
N TRP A 275 25.72 -10.95 20.95
CA TRP A 275 26.89 -10.52 20.19
C TRP A 275 28.09 -10.21 21.08
N ALA A 276 27.89 -9.47 22.18
CA ALA A 276 28.95 -9.13 23.12
C ALA A 276 29.57 -10.39 23.75
N ALA A 277 28.74 -11.34 24.19
CA ALA A 277 29.21 -12.60 24.75
C ALA A 277 30.07 -13.41 23.77
N LYS A 278 29.65 -13.50 22.50
CA LYS A 278 30.44 -14.17 21.43
C LYS A 278 31.76 -13.45 21.16
N LYS A 279 31.80 -12.12 21.22
CA LYS A 279 33.05 -11.35 21.05
C LYS A 279 34.04 -11.60 22.19
N HIS A 280 33.54 -11.74 23.42
CA HIS A 280 34.38 -12.03 24.58
C HIS A 280 34.95 -13.46 24.56
N SER A 281 34.20 -14.45 24.07
CA SER A 281 34.71 -15.82 23.95
C SER A 281 35.82 -15.94 22.91
N ILE A 282 35.67 -15.31 21.74
CA ILE A 282 36.70 -15.32 20.67
C ILE A 282 38.01 -14.70 21.16
N ARG A 283 37.95 -13.59 21.91
CA ARG A 283 39.14 -12.94 22.47
C ARG A 283 39.87 -13.78 23.53
N ARG A 284 39.14 -14.63 24.26
CA ARG A 284 39.72 -15.53 25.26
C ARG A 284 40.30 -16.81 24.68
N SER A 285 39.83 -17.25 23.50
CA SER A 285 40.37 -18.42 22.80
C SER A 285 41.60 -18.09 21.94
N SER A 286 41.88 -16.81 21.71
CA SER A 286 43.02 -16.32 20.93
C SER A 286 44.18 -15.77 21.78
N ALA A 287 44.10 -15.91 23.10
CA ALA A 287 45.12 -15.54 24.09
C ALA A 287 45.57 -16.80 24.83
#